data_AF-A0A8T2YG37-F1
#
_entry.id   AF-A0A8T2YG37-F1
#
_cell.length_a   1.000
_cell.length_b   1.000
_cell.length_c   1.000
_cell.angle_alpha   90.00
_cell.angle_beta   90.00
_cell.angle_gamma   90.00
#
_symmetry.space_group_name_H-M   'P 1'
#
loop_
_entity.id
_entity.type
_entity.pdbx_description
1 polymer ?
#
loop_
_entity_poly.entity_id
_entity_poly.type
_entity_poly.pdbx_seq_one_letter_code
_entity_poly.pdbx_strand_id
1 'polypeptide(L)'
;MAMAAAAGGNQVHNVFVYGSLLSDDVVRALLSRIPQSSPAILNGYHRFSIKGRVYPAILPVENKKVSGKVLHGITDPELYILDEFEDVEYERVTVDVSLMVAAIGIGLG
;
A
#
# COMPACT_ATOMS: atom_id res chain seq x y z
N MET A 1 32.76 18.84 -14.61
CA MET A 1 31.41 18.29 -14.33
C MET A 1 31.57 16.81 -14.05
N ALA A 2 31.54 16.43 -12.77
CA ALA A 2 31.50 15.04 -12.35
C ALA A 2 30.31 14.92 -11.40
N MET A 3 29.27 14.21 -11.81
CA MET A 3 28.22 13.76 -10.90
C MET A 3 28.64 12.37 -10.42
N ALA A 4 28.96 12.27 -9.13
CA ALA A 4 29.20 11.01 -8.49
C ALA A 4 27.88 10.21 -8.51
N ALA A 5 27.89 9.05 -9.16
CA ALA A 5 26.85 8.05 -8.99
C ALA A 5 26.90 7.58 -7.54
N ALA A 6 25.92 8.00 -6.74
CA ALA A 6 25.72 7.42 -5.42
C ALA A 6 25.43 5.93 -5.62
N ALA A 7 26.22 5.08 -4.96
CA ALA A 7 25.98 3.66 -4.85
C ALA A 7 24.66 3.44 -4.08
N GLY A 8 23.54 3.40 -4.80
CA GLY A 8 22.23 3.15 -4.21
C GLY A 8 22.11 1.66 -3.90
N GLY A 9 22.26 1.28 -2.63
CA GLY A 9 21.77 -0.02 -2.17
C GLY A 9 20.29 -0.13 -2.56
N ASN A 10 19.89 -1.27 -3.11
CA ASN A 10 18.52 -1.53 -3.61
C ASN A 10 17.53 -1.36 -2.43
N GLN A 11 17.03 -0.15 -2.21
CA GLN A 11 16.11 0.13 -1.11
C GLN A 11 14.81 -0.59 -1.41
N VAL A 12 14.28 -1.26 -0.39
CA VAL A 12 13.02 -1.98 -0.48
C VAL A 12 12.05 -1.42 0.53
N HIS A 13 10.82 -1.23 0.07
CA HIS A 13 9.77 -0.52 0.77
C HIS A 13 8.62 -1.46 1.14
N ASN A 14 7.88 -1.06 2.17
CA ASN A 14 6.60 -1.64 2.53
C ASN A 14 5.51 -0.61 2.22
N VAL A 15 4.53 -0.98 1.41
CA VAL A 15 3.49 -0.06 0.94
C VAL A 15 2.12 -0.55 1.39
N PHE A 16 1.43 0.22 2.22
CA PHE A 16 0.04 -0.07 2.60
C PHE A 16 -0.92 0.39 1.49
N VAL A 17 -1.83 -0.50 1.07
CA VAL A 17 -2.84 -0.23 0.04
C VAL A 17 -4.23 -0.63 0.52
N TYR A 18 -5.25 0.12 0.10
CA TYR A 18 -6.63 0.03 0.61
C TYR A 18 -7.72 0.23 -0.47
N GLY A 19 -7.32 0.36 -1.73
CA GLY A 19 -8.17 0.64 -2.89
C GLY A 19 -7.95 -0.34 -4.05
N SER A 20 -7.76 0.18 -5.27
CA SER A 20 -7.58 -0.61 -6.50
C SER A 20 -6.42 -1.60 -6.41
N LEU A 21 -5.33 -1.20 -5.74
CA LEU A 21 -4.15 -2.02 -5.51
C LEU A 21 -4.37 -3.20 -4.53
N LEU A 22 -5.58 -3.36 -3.97
CA LEU A 22 -5.99 -4.60 -3.31
C LEU A 22 -6.13 -5.76 -4.31
N SER A 23 -6.42 -5.46 -5.59
CA SER A 23 -6.54 -6.47 -6.66
C SER A 23 -5.17 -6.93 -7.15
N ASP A 24 -4.92 -8.23 -7.08
CA ASP A 24 -3.69 -8.84 -7.57
C ASP A 24 -3.53 -8.71 -9.09
N ASP A 25 -4.62 -8.64 -9.85
CA ASP A 25 -4.58 -8.43 -11.31
C ASP A 25 -4.09 -7.03 -11.66
N VAL A 26 -4.54 -6.02 -10.91
CA VAL A 26 -4.08 -4.62 -11.07
C VAL A 26 -2.60 -4.52 -10.70
N VAL A 27 -2.22 -5.08 -9.55
CA VAL A 27 -0.81 -5.08 -9.11
C VAL A 27 0.09 -5.80 -10.11
N ARG A 28 -0.34 -6.95 -10.64
CA ARG A 28 0.42 -7.69 -11.65
C ARG A 28 0.56 -6.91 -12.95
N ALA A 29 -0.50 -6.23 -13.39
CA ALA A 29 -0.46 -5.40 -14.59
C ALA A 29 0.54 -4.23 -14.45
N LEU A 30 0.65 -3.64 -13.26
CA LEU A 30 1.57 -2.53 -12.99
C LEU A 30 3.02 -2.99 -12.77
N LEU A 31 3.23 -4.02 -11.94
CA LEU A 31 4.57 -4.41 -11.48
C LEU A 31 5.16 -5.61 -12.24
N SER A 32 4.40 -6.21 -13.15
CA SER A 32 4.77 -7.47 -13.83
C SER A 32 5.04 -8.65 -12.89
N ARG A 33 4.66 -8.53 -11.61
CA ARG A 33 4.73 -9.56 -10.57
C ARG A 33 3.70 -9.29 -9.49
N ILE A 34 3.54 -10.24 -8.57
CA ILE A 34 2.78 -10.03 -7.34
C ILE A 34 3.76 -10.05 -6.16
N PRO A 35 3.98 -8.92 -5.46
CA PRO A 35 4.76 -8.88 -4.24
C PRO A 35 4.13 -9.73 -3.13
N GLN A 36 4.95 -10.26 -2.23
CA GLN A 36 4.44 -10.83 -0.98
C GLN A 36 3.62 -9.76 -0.25
N SER A 37 2.47 -10.15 0.30
CA SER A 37 1.63 -9.22 1.03
C SER A 37 1.07 -9.82 2.32
N SER A 38 0.73 -8.93 3.24
CA SER A 38 0.13 -9.27 4.54
C SER A 38 -1.12 -8.41 4.77
N PRO A 39 -2.26 -8.97 5.20
CA PRO A 39 -3.41 -8.15 5.56
C PRO A 39 -3.05 -7.21 6.72
N ALA A 40 -3.56 -5.99 6.69
CA ALA A 40 -3.21 -4.96 7.66
C ALA A 40 -4.37 -4.00 7.94
N ILE A 41 -4.32 -3.37 9.10
CA ILE A 41 -5.27 -2.34 9.53
C ILE A 41 -4.54 -1.03 9.75
N LEU A 42 -5.01 0.03 9.09
CA LEU A 42 -4.61 1.41 9.35
C LEU A 42 -5.60 2.02 10.36
N ASN A 43 -5.11 2.41 11.54
CA ASN A 43 -5.92 3.00 12.61
C ASN A 43 -5.93 4.53 12.51
N GLY A 44 -7.03 5.17 12.90
CA GLY A 44 -7.15 6.63 12.88
C GLY A 44 -7.48 7.21 11.50
N TYR A 45 -7.93 6.38 10.56
CA TYR A 45 -8.33 6.79 9.21
C TYR A 45 -9.73 6.27 8.89
N HIS A 46 -10.42 6.98 7.99
CA HIS A 46 -11.69 6.53 7.44
C HIS A 46 -11.71 6.66 5.92
N ARG A 47 -12.29 5.65 5.26
CA ARG A 47 -12.47 5.59 3.82
C ARG A 47 -13.75 6.33 3.44
N PHE A 48 -13.62 7.37 2.64
CA PHE A 48 -14.73 8.18 2.14
C PHE A 48 -14.96 7.91 0.65
N SER A 49 -16.19 7.53 0.29
CA SER A 49 -16.62 7.57 -1.11
C SER A 49 -16.94 9.02 -1.48
N ILE A 50 -16.17 9.60 -2.39
CA ILE A 50 -16.40 10.96 -2.86
C ILE A 50 -17.40 10.90 -4.03
N LYS A 51 -18.51 11.63 -3.93
CA LYS A 51 -19.55 11.65 -4.96
C LYS A 51 -18.95 12.10 -6.30
N GLY A 52 -19.14 11.29 -7.34
CA GLY A 52 -18.61 11.57 -8.68
C GLY A 52 -17.16 11.13 -8.90
N ARG A 53 -16.51 10.51 -7.90
CA ARG A 53 -15.19 9.89 -8.06
C ARG A 53 -15.30 8.38 -7.99
N VAL A 54 -14.54 7.71 -8.85
CA VAL A 54 -14.49 6.25 -8.93
C VAL A 54 -13.75 5.68 -7.71
N TYR A 55 -12.81 6.43 -7.14
CA TYR A 55 -11.93 5.95 -6.08
C TYR A 55 -12.13 6.72 -4.76
N PRO A 56 -12.21 6.01 -3.63
CA PRO A 56 -12.41 6.61 -2.32
C PRO A 56 -11.10 7.12 -1.72
N ALA A 57 -11.15 8.30 -1.12
CA ALA A 57 -10.03 8.84 -0.34
C ALA A 57 -10.05 8.28 1.09
N ILE A 58 -8.88 8.23 1.73
CA ILE A 58 -8.79 8.10 3.19
C ILE A 58 -8.38 9.42 3.81
N LEU A 59 -9.08 9.79 4.88
CA LEU A 59 -8.78 10.98 5.66
C LEU A 59 -8.56 10.59 7.13
N PRO A 60 -7.72 11.32 7.88
CA PRO A 60 -7.58 11.12 9.32
C PRO A 60 -8.93 11.30 10.00
N VAL A 61 -9.38 10.26 10.70
CA VAL A 61 -10.58 10.27 11.54
C VAL A 61 -10.32 9.39 12.73
N GLU A 62 -10.30 10.01 13.92
CA GLU A 62 -10.06 9.30 15.17
C GLU A 62 -11.04 8.13 15.36
N ASN A 63 -10.56 7.06 15.99
CA ASN A 63 -11.33 5.87 16.32
C ASN A 63 -11.95 5.12 15.12
N LYS A 64 -11.55 5.45 13.88
CA LYS A 64 -11.89 4.69 12.68
C LYS A 64 -10.70 3.85 12.22
N LYS A 65 -11.00 2.86 11.39
CA LYS A 65 -10.02 1.89 10.87
C LYS A 65 -10.28 1.65 9.39
N VAL A 66 -9.20 1.44 8.65
CA VAL A 66 -9.22 1.05 7.24
C VAL A 66 -8.52 -0.29 7.10
N SER A 67 -9.24 -1.28 6.58
CA SER A 67 -8.66 -2.57 6.23
C SER A 67 -7.98 -2.48 4.87
N GLY A 68 -6.79 -3.07 4.78
CA GLY A 68 -6.01 -3.14 3.55
C GLY A 68 -4.99 -4.27 3.58
N LYS A 69 -3.94 -4.13 2.78
CA LYS A 69 -2.77 -5.03 2.81
C LYS A 69 -1.48 -4.22 2.71
N VAL A 70 -0.40 -4.75 3.27
CA VAL A 70 0.96 -4.25 3.03
C VAL A 70 1.57 -5.07 1.92
N LEU A 71 2.02 -4.42 0.85
CA LEU A 71 2.89 -5.01 -0.15
C LEU A 71 4.34 -4.89 0.34
N HIS A 72 5.07 -6.01 0.34
CA HIS A 72 6.45 -6.07 0.83
C HIS A 72 7.45 -6.12 -0.30
N GLY A 73 8.65 -5.57 -0.06
CA GLY A 73 9.76 -5.68 -1.00
C GLY A 73 9.52 -4.91 -2.29
N ILE A 74 8.91 -3.73 -2.19
CA ILE A 74 8.70 -2.82 -3.33
C ILE A 74 10.01 -2.07 -3.57
N THR A 75 10.54 -2.15 -4.78
CA THR A 75 11.77 -1.43 -5.17
C THR A 75 11.46 0.03 -5.51
N ASP A 76 12.49 0.89 -5.57
CA ASP A 76 12.30 2.31 -5.95
C ASP A 76 11.57 2.49 -7.31
N PRO A 77 11.89 1.75 -8.38
CA PRO A 77 11.17 1.88 -9.65
C PRO A 77 9.70 1.45 -9.55
N GLU A 78 9.42 0.38 -8.82
CA GLU A 78 8.04 -0.09 -8.61
C GLU A 78 7.24 0.88 -7.76
N LEU A 79 7.88 1.47 -6.75
CA LEU A 79 7.29 2.49 -5.90
C LEU A 79 6.89 3.71 -6.74
N TYR A 80 7.74 4.14 -7.68
CA TYR A 80 7.40 5.21 -8.62
C TYR A 80 6.21 4.86 -9.52
N ILE A 81 6.13 3.62 -10.03
CA ILE A 81 4.98 3.16 -10.82
C ILE A 81 3.68 3.21 -10.01
N LEU A 82 3.73 2.82 -8.73
CA LEU A 82 2.57 2.90 -7.84
C LEU A 82 2.14 4.35 -7.58
N ASP A 83 3.09 5.27 -7.40
CA ASP A 83 2.79 6.70 -7.27
C ASP A 83 2.13 7.26 -8.53
N GLU A 84 2.67 6.98 -9.71
CA GLU A 84 2.11 7.45 -10.99
C GLU A 84 0.71 6.89 -11.25
N PHE A 85 0.42 5.66 -10.81
CA PHE A 85 -0.90 5.06 -10.93
C PHE A 85 -1.95 5.73 -10.05
N GLU A 86 -1.58 6.13 -8.82
CA GLU A 86 -2.49 6.85 -7.92
C GLU A 86 -2.58 8.35 -8.27
N ASP A 87 -1.75 8.83 -9.22
CA ASP A 87 -1.75 10.16 -9.83
C ASP A 87 -1.62 11.32 -8.81
N VAL A 88 -1.63 12.57 -9.29
CA VAL A 88 -1.57 13.80 -8.47
C VAL A 88 -2.70 13.96 -7.46
N GLU A 89 -3.69 13.05 -7.48
CA GLU A 89 -4.83 13.10 -6.56
C GLU A 89 -4.49 12.57 -5.16
N TYR A 90 -3.37 11.85 -5.00
CA TYR A 90 -2.96 11.28 -3.73
C TYR A 90 -1.47 11.51 -3.42
N GLU A 91 -1.19 12.11 -2.27
CA GLU A 91 0.17 12.19 -1.75
C GLU A 91 0.52 10.93 -0.96
N ARG A 92 1.69 10.35 -1.23
CA ARG A 92 2.22 9.25 -0.41
C ARG A 92 2.62 9.79 0.97
N VAL A 93 2.06 9.16 1.99
CA VAL A 93 2.35 9.46 3.40
C VAL A 93 2.91 8.23 4.12
N THR A 94 3.78 8.47 5.10
CA THR A 94 4.24 7.42 6.01
C THR A 94 3.19 7.19 7.11
N VAL A 95 2.80 5.94 7.32
CA VAL A 95 1.80 5.55 8.31
C VAL A 95 2.21 4.29 9.06
N ASP A 96 1.74 4.17 10.29
CA ASP A 96 1.85 2.93 11.07
C ASP A 96 0.60 2.07 10.89
N VAL A 97 0.80 0.79 10.61
CA VAL A 97 -0.28 -0.19 10.42
C VAL A 97 -0.09 -1.41 11.33
N SER A 98 -1.20 -2.02 11.72
CA SER A 98 -1.20 -3.29 12.45
C SER A 98 -1.33 -4.44 11.46
N LEU A 99 -0.30 -5.28 11.33
CA LEU A 99 -0.40 -6.51 10.55
C LEU A 99 -1.38 -7.48 11.23
N MET A 100 -2.25 -8.09 10.43
CA MET A 100 -3.16 -9.12 10.93
C MET A 100 -2.42 -10.45 10.91
N VAL A 101 -2.19 -11.03 12.09
CA VAL A 101 -1.75 -12.42 12.19
C VAL A 101 -2.90 -13.29 11.74
N ALA A 102 -2.68 -14.15 10.75
CA ALA A 102 -3.67 -15.16 10.38
C ALA A 102 -4.00 -15.96 11.64
N ALA A 103 -5.27 -15.99 12.04
CA ALA A 103 -5.71 -16.85 13.13
C ALA A 103 -5.37 -18.29 12.72
N ILE A 104 -4.32 -18.84 13.32
CA ILE A 104 -3.98 -20.25 13.17
C ILE A 104 -5.16 -20.97 13.81
N GLY A 105 -6.02 -21.57 12.98
CA GLY A 105 -7.14 -22.35 13.45
C GLY A 105 -6.64 -23.54 14.25
N ILE A 106 -6.45 -23.38 15.55
CA ILE A 106 -6.40 -24.50 16.47
C ILE A 106 -7.82 -25.04 16.58
N GLY A 107 -8.17 -25.92 15.63
CA GLY A 107 -9.32 -26.79 15.77
C GLY A 107 -9.08 -27.71 16.96
N LEU A 108 -9.69 -27.40 18.11
CA LEU A 108 -9.85 -28.37 19.18
C LEU A 108 -10.99 -29.31 18.77
N GLY A 109 -10.62 -30.45 18.20
CA GLY A 109 -11.44 -31.66 18.18
C GLY A 109 -11.11 -32.55 19.36
#